data_AF-A0A2T2V644-F1
#
_entry.id   AF-A0A2T2V644-F1
#
_cell.length_a   1.000
_cell.length_b   1.000
_cell.length_c   1.000
_cell.angle_alpha   90.00
_cell.angle_beta   90.00
_cell.angle_gamma   90.00
#
_symmetry.space_group_name_H-M   'P 1'
#
loop_
_entity.id
_entity.type
_entity.pdbx_description
1 polymer ?
#
loop_
_entity_poly.entity_id
_entity_poly.type
_entity_poly.pdbx_seq_one_letter_code
_entity_poly.pdbx_strand_id
1 'polypeptide(L)'
;MPAAYETKEVDYGSFTQLSVTIPWGDVATAYYSTGISNIKVFMAASDQIVKQMKWSNRLRWLLKMPAVKRFLQKRIDRKVWGPTEEQRQKGKSYIWGQVAGEEGRVEEARMATPDGYTLTARSSVAIMQNIVQKNYVVGFQTPSLAYGPDFVLQIDGCERY
;
A
#
# COMPACT_ATOMS: atom_id res chain seq x y z
N MET A 1 11.89 -9.16 -8.01
CA MET A 1 12.81 -8.26 -7.29
C MET A 1 13.31 -8.93 -5.99
N PRO A 2 14.54 -8.66 -5.53
CA PRO A 2 14.99 -9.09 -4.21
C PRO A 2 14.19 -8.38 -3.09
N ALA A 3 14.13 -8.97 -1.90
CA ALA A 3 13.48 -8.32 -0.76
C ALA A 3 14.27 -7.06 -0.39
N ALA A 4 13.59 -5.96 -0.10
CA ALA A 4 14.23 -4.67 0.17
C ALA A 4 15.25 -4.23 -0.90
N TYR A 5 14.82 -4.29 -2.17
CA TYR A 5 15.63 -3.88 -3.32
C TYR A 5 16.08 -2.41 -3.22
N GLU A 6 15.14 -1.52 -2.90
CA GLU A 6 15.38 -0.10 -2.70
C GLU A 6 14.67 0.35 -1.42
N THR A 7 15.30 1.31 -0.73
CA THR A 7 14.80 1.89 0.51
C THR A 7 14.90 3.40 0.42
N LYS A 8 13.89 4.10 0.93
CA LYS A 8 13.80 5.56 0.90
C LYS A 8 13.24 6.06 2.23
N GLU A 9 13.83 7.10 2.80
CA GLU A 9 13.15 7.84 3.87
C GLU A 9 12.04 8.68 3.24
N VAL A 10 10.82 8.46 3.71
CA VAL A 10 9.62 9.13 3.20
C VAL A 10 9.08 10.02 4.30
N ASP A 11 8.87 11.29 3.95
CA ASP A 11 8.18 12.24 4.80
C ASP A 11 6.67 12.14 4.57
N TYR A 12 5.96 11.59 5.56
CA TYR A 12 4.50 11.50 5.57
C TYR A 12 3.85 12.78 6.10
N GLY A 13 4.62 13.84 6.35
CA GLY A 13 4.18 15.15 6.83
C GLY A 13 4.27 15.27 8.34
N SER A 14 3.56 14.43 9.09
CA SER A 14 3.62 14.44 10.56
C SER A 14 4.83 13.67 11.12
N PHE A 15 5.42 12.79 10.33
CA PHE A 15 6.61 12.02 10.66
C PHE A 15 7.34 11.57 9.41
N THR A 16 8.63 11.28 9.55
CA THR A 16 9.43 10.60 8.53
C THR A 16 9.61 9.14 8.91
N GLN A 17 9.52 8.24 7.93
CA GLN A 17 9.75 6.82 8.17
C GLN A 17 10.47 6.15 7.00
N LEU A 18 11.39 5.24 7.33
CA LEU A 18 12.03 4.38 6.34
C LEU A 18 10.99 3.53 5.63
N SER A 19 11.05 3.52 4.31
CA SER A 19 10.14 2.79 3.45
C SER A 19 10.90 1.94 2.46
N VAL A 20 10.31 0.83 2.05
CA VAL A 20 10.95 -0.20 1.25
C VAL A 20 10.09 -0.55 0.03
N THR A 21 10.71 -0.79 -1.12
CA THR A 21 9.96 -1.13 -2.34
C THR A 21 9.30 -2.49 -2.23
N ILE A 22 8.00 -2.55 -2.51
CA ILE A 22 7.19 -3.77 -2.55
C ILE A 22 6.50 -3.88 -3.93
N PRO A 23 6.60 -5.03 -4.64
CA PRO A 23 5.96 -5.20 -5.94
C PRO A 23 4.48 -5.60 -5.79
N TRP A 24 3.65 -4.69 -5.27
CA TRP A 24 2.20 -4.91 -5.11
C TRP A 24 1.41 -4.57 -6.38
N GLY A 25 0.10 -4.90 -6.35
CA GLY A 25 -0.84 -4.64 -7.44
C GLY A 25 -1.01 -3.16 -7.77
N ASP A 26 -0.64 -2.25 -6.84
CA ASP A 26 -0.68 -0.80 -7.06
C ASP A 26 0.19 -0.35 -8.24
N VAL A 27 1.23 -1.11 -8.58
CA VAL A 27 2.04 -0.86 -9.78
C VAL A 27 1.18 -0.93 -11.04
N ALA A 28 0.25 -1.87 -11.11
CA ALA A 28 -0.63 -2.03 -12.27
C ALA A 28 -1.73 -0.96 -12.27
N THR A 29 -2.40 -0.74 -11.14
CA THR A 29 -3.53 0.22 -11.08
C THR A 29 -3.05 1.65 -11.31
N ALA A 30 -1.89 2.03 -10.80
CA ALA A 30 -1.30 3.35 -11.05
C ALA A 30 -0.96 3.54 -12.54
N TYR A 31 -0.43 2.52 -13.22
CA TYR A 31 -0.18 2.57 -14.66
C TYR A 31 -1.47 2.82 -15.44
N TYR A 32 -2.52 2.03 -15.20
CA TYR A 32 -3.81 2.22 -15.89
C TYR A 32 -4.44 3.58 -15.62
N SER A 33 -4.26 4.13 -14.41
CA SER A 33 -4.88 5.40 -14.04
C SER A 33 -4.12 6.63 -14.55
N THR A 34 -2.80 6.52 -14.74
CA THR A 34 -1.93 7.69 -15.00
C THR A 34 -1.18 7.63 -16.32
N GLY A 35 -1.01 6.45 -16.91
CA GLY A 35 -0.15 6.22 -18.07
C GLY A 35 1.36 6.22 -17.77
N ILE A 36 1.77 6.43 -16.51
CA ILE A 36 3.19 6.49 -16.12
C ILE A 36 3.75 5.07 -16.09
N SER A 37 4.77 4.80 -16.92
CA SER A 37 5.37 3.46 -17.04
C SER A 37 6.31 3.09 -15.89
N ASN A 38 6.96 4.09 -15.27
CA ASN A 38 7.99 3.89 -14.26
C ASN A 38 7.45 4.08 -12.85
N ILE A 39 6.82 3.05 -12.30
CA ILE A 39 6.18 3.10 -10.98
C ILE A 39 6.96 2.30 -9.94
N LYS A 40 7.16 2.90 -8.76
CA LYS A 40 7.67 2.23 -7.57
C LYS A 40 6.68 2.41 -6.43
N VAL A 41 6.37 1.30 -5.76
CA VAL A 41 5.48 1.30 -4.59
C VAL A 41 6.33 1.05 -3.35
N PHE A 42 6.16 1.88 -2.34
CA PHE A 42 6.90 1.80 -1.09
C PHE A 42 5.96 1.50 0.07
N MET A 43 6.42 0.65 0.99
CA MET A 43 5.73 0.37 2.25
C MET A 43 6.64 0.80 3.40
N ALA A 44 6.08 1.53 4.36
CA ALA A 44 6.80 1.90 5.57
C ALA A 44 7.22 0.65 6.36
N ALA A 45 8.49 0.59 6.78
CA ALA A 45 9.04 -0.55 7.49
C ALA A 45 10.11 -0.09 8.49
N SER A 46 10.21 -0.76 9.64
CA SER A 46 11.29 -0.47 10.59
C SER A 46 12.64 -0.92 10.06
N ASP A 47 13.73 -0.30 10.53
CA ASP A 47 15.10 -0.70 10.20
C ASP A 47 15.37 -2.19 10.44
N GLN A 48 14.79 -2.72 11.51
CA GLN A 48 14.91 -4.14 11.86
C GLN A 48 14.28 -5.03 10.79
N ILE A 49 13.08 -4.68 10.31
CA ILE A 49 12.40 -5.40 9.23
C ILE A 49 13.22 -5.31 7.94
N VAL A 50 13.72 -4.13 7.58
CA VAL A 50 14.55 -3.93 6.38
C VAL A 50 15.84 -4.77 6.45
N LYS A 51 16.51 -4.80 7.60
CA LYS A 51 17.71 -5.64 7.82
C LYS A 51 17.38 -7.13 7.67
N GLN A 52 16.27 -7.59 8.26
CA GLN A 52 15.81 -8.97 8.13
C GLN A 52 15.48 -9.34 6.67
N MET A 53 14.83 -8.44 5.92
CA MET A 53 14.57 -8.63 4.49
C MET A 53 15.88 -8.79 3.70
N LYS A 54 16.85 -7.91 3.92
CA LYS A 54 18.17 -8.00 3.26
C LYS A 54 18.89 -9.30 3.61
N TRP A 55 18.81 -9.75 4.86
CA TRP A 55 19.43 -11.00 5.29
C TRP A 55 18.72 -12.23 4.71
N SER A 56 17.39 -12.19 4.58
CA SER A 56 16.61 -13.26 3.96
C SER A 56 17.01 -13.51 2.50
N ASN A 57 17.49 -12.48 1.78
CA ASN A 57 18.04 -12.67 0.43
C ASN A 57 19.29 -13.57 0.43
N ARG A 58 20.14 -13.47 1.47
CA ARG A 58 21.35 -14.31 1.61
C ARG A 58 20.98 -15.75 1.96
N LEU A 59 19.92 -15.95 2.74
CA LEU A 59 19.40 -17.26 3.13
C LEU A 59 18.28 -17.79 2.22
N ARG A 60 18.16 -17.26 1.00
CA ARG A 60 17.12 -17.69 0.05
C ARG A 60 17.09 -19.19 -0.17
N TRP A 61 18.25 -19.84 -0.22
CA TRP A 61 18.35 -21.29 -0.43
C TRP A 61 17.70 -22.07 0.72
N LEU A 62 17.93 -21.63 1.96
CA LEU A 62 17.37 -22.25 3.16
C LEU A 62 15.86 -22.02 3.25
N LEU A 63 15.40 -20.81 2.96
CA LEU A 63 13.97 -20.46 2.99
C LEU A 63 13.14 -21.17 1.91
N LYS A 64 13.78 -21.64 0.83
CA LYS A 64 13.14 -22.46 -0.21
C LYS A 64 12.92 -23.91 0.23
N MET A 65 13.55 -24.38 1.31
CA MET A 65 13.37 -25.76 1.77
C MET A 65 11.95 -25.98 2.31
N PRO A 66 11.22 -27.02 1.84
CA PRO A 66 9.83 -27.25 2.24
C PRO A 66 9.63 -27.39 3.75
N ALA A 67 10.57 -28.04 4.46
CA ALA A 67 10.51 -28.19 5.91
C ALA A 67 10.64 -26.85 6.65
N VAL A 68 11.58 -25.99 6.22
CA VAL A 68 11.78 -24.65 6.78
C VAL A 68 10.55 -23.78 6.53
N LYS A 69 10.03 -23.78 5.30
CA LYS A 69 8.81 -23.04 4.93
C LYS A 69 7.62 -23.45 5.80
N ARG A 70 7.37 -24.76 5.95
CA ARG A 70 6.27 -25.29 6.80
C ARG A 70 6.43 -24.89 8.26
N PHE A 71 7.65 -24.96 8.79
CA PHE A 71 7.93 -24.55 10.16
C PHE A 71 7.67 -23.06 10.39
N LEU A 72 8.15 -22.21 9.49
CA LEU A 72 7.93 -20.75 9.55
C LEU A 72 6.44 -20.41 9.41
N GLN A 73 5.73 -21.05 8.49
CA GLN A 73 4.30 -20.85 8.29
C GLN A 73 3.51 -21.21 9.56
N LYS A 74 3.75 -22.38 10.16
CA LYS A 74 3.13 -22.76 11.44
C LYS A 74 3.43 -21.77 12.57
N ARG A 75 4.58 -21.10 12.57
CA ARG A 75 4.92 -20.07 13.56
C ARG A 75 4.14 -18.78 13.31
N ILE A 76 3.97 -18.39 12.05
CA ILE A 76 3.17 -17.22 11.65
C ILE A 76 1.71 -17.44 12.04
N ASP A 77 1.13 -18.58 11.70
CA ASP A 77 -0.27 -18.92 11.97
C ASP A 77 -0.62 -18.87 13.47
N ARG A 78 0.36 -19.13 14.35
CA ARG A 78 0.18 -19.07 15.81
C ARG A 78 0.34 -17.67 16.41
N LYS A 79 1.01 -16.75 15.72
CA LYS A 79 1.46 -15.47 16.28
C LYS A 79 0.83 -14.24 15.63
N VAL A 80 0.50 -14.31 14.34
CA VAL A 80 0.00 -13.18 13.59
C VAL A 80 -1.52 -13.25 13.56
N TRP A 81 -2.14 -12.43 14.40
CA TRP A 81 -3.57 -12.17 14.38
C TRP A 81 -3.80 -10.81 13.73
N GLY A 82 -4.92 -10.65 13.04
CA GLY A 82 -5.33 -9.34 12.54
C GLY A 82 -5.51 -8.33 13.68
N PRO A 83 -5.53 -7.03 13.38
CA PRO A 83 -5.70 -6.00 14.41
C PRO A 83 -7.05 -6.16 15.12
N THR A 84 -7.10 -5.87 16.41
CA THR A 84 -8.35 -5.80 17.18
C THR A 84 -9.20 -4.61 16.73
N GLU A 85 -10.48 -4.59 17.11
CA GLU A 85 -11.37 -3.45 16.83
C GLU A 85 -10.81 -2.14 17.39
N GLU A 86 -10.29 -2.14 18.61
CA GLU A 86 -9.70 -0.95 19.22
C GLU A 86 -8.44 -0.48 18.45
N GLN A 87 -7.61 -1.41 17.98
CA GLN A 87 -6.45 -1.08 17.14
C GLN A 87 -6.85 -0.49 15.79
N ARG A 88 -7.95 -0.97 15.19
CA ARG A 88 -8.51 -0.39 13.97
C ARG A 88 -9.04 1.01 14.19
N GLN A 89 -9.83 1.22 15.24
CA GLN A 89 -10.40 2.53 15.57
C GLN A 89 -9.35 3.61 15.85
N LYS A 90 -8.24 3.24 16.50
CA LYS A 90 -7.13 4.16 16.78
C LYS A 90 -6.13 4.26 15.62
N GLY A 91 -6.11 3.27 14.74
CA GLY A 91 -5.16 3.16 13.63
C GLY A 91 -5.44 4.19 12.54
N LYS A 92 -4.36 4.73 11.98
CA LYS A 92 -4.39 5.55 10.76
C LYS A 92 -3.40 4.99 9.76
N SER A 93 -3.70 5.19 8.48
CA SER A 93 -2.72 4.95 7.41
C SER A 93 -2.32 6.29 6.82
N TYR A 94 -1.05 6.42 6.47
CA TYR A 94 -0.49 7.60 5.85
C TYR A 94 0.04 7.22 4.47
N ILE A 95 -0.37 7.98 3.47
CA ILE A 95 -0.06 7.74 2.07
C ILE A 95 0.73 8.95 1.56
N TRP A 96 1.79 8.67 0.83
CA TRP A 96 2.61 9.66 0.14
C TRP A 96 2.73 9.24 -1.32
N GLY A 97 2.51 10.19 -2.22
CA GLY A 97 2.70 10.05 -3.65
C GLY A 97 3.69 11.11 -4.14
N GLN A 98 4.61 10.70 -5.00
CA GLN A 98 5.54 11.60 -5.68
C GLN A 98 5.55 11.27 -7.16
N VAL A 99 5.45 12.30 -7.99
CA VAL A 99 5.60 12.20 -9.44
C VAL A 99 6.78 13.08 -9.84
N ALA A 100 7.68 12.53 -10.66
CA ALA A 100 8.77 13.27 -11.27
C ALA A 100 8.50 13.39 -12.78
N GLY A 101 8.49 14.62 -13.29
CA GLY A 101 8.32 14.95 -14.70
C GLY A 101 9.66 15.18 -15.41
N GLU A 102 9.57 15.65 -16.65
CA GLU A 102 10.73 16.14 -17.40
C GLU A 102 11.38 17.34 -16.69
N GLU A 103 12.67 17.56 -16.97
CA GLU A 103 13.44 18.69 -16.41
C GLU A 103 13.56 18.69 -14.87
N GLY A 104 13.32 17.57 -14.21
CA GLY A 104 13.50 17.42 -12.76
C GLY A 104 12.38 18.03 -11.92
N ARG A 105 11.24 18.39 -12.53
CA ARG A 105 10.05 18.82 -11.77
C ARG A 105 9.55 17.66 -10.91
N VAL A 106 9.35 17.91 -9.63
CA VAL A 106 8.83 16.92 -8.68
C VAL A 106 7.59 17.51 -8.00
N GLU A 107 6.50 16.76 -8.03
CA GLU A 107 5.25 17.07 -7.34
C GLU A 107 4.97 15.98 -6.31
N GLU A 108 4.44 16.37 -5.16
CA GLU A 108 4.12 15.46 -4.06
C GLU A 108 2.72 15.71 -3.53
N ALA A 109 2.08 14.64 -3.05
CA ALA A 109 0.81 14.71 -2.34
C ALA A 109 0.83 13.76 -1.14
N ARG A 110 0.17 14.14 -0.06
CA ARG A 110 0.05 13.34 1.16
C ARG A 110 -1.41 13.17 1.55
N MET A 111 -1.70 12.09 2.25
CA MET A 111 -3.05 11.79 2.70
C MET A 111 -3.01 10.96 3.98
N ALA A 112 -3.91 11.26 4.90
CA ALA A 112 -4.23 10.41 6.03
C ALA A 112 -5.58 9.73 5.79
N THR A 113 -5.68 8.47 6.19
CA THR A 113 -6.91 7.69 6.11
C THR A 113 -7.12 6.94 7.43
N PRO A 114 -8.29 6.30 7.63
CA PRO A 114 -8.43 5.28 8.67
C PRO A 114 -7.43 4.13 8.47
N ASP A 115 -7.40 3.21 9.42
CA ASP A 115 -6.60 1.98 9.28
C ASP A 115 -6.95 1.23 7.98
N GLY A 116 -6.00 0.44 7.47
CA GLY A 116 -6.13 -0.23 6.18
C GLY A 116 -7.37 -1.14 6.07
N TYR A 117 -7.83 -1.77 7.15
CA TYR A 117 -9.03 -2.62 7.12
C TYR A 117 -10.30 -1.78 7.03
N THR A 118 -10.41 -0.73 7.86
CA THR A 118 -11.56 0.18 7.83
C THR A 118 -11.66 0.89 6.49
N LEU A 119 -10.54 1.40 5.96
CA LEU A 119 -10.49 2.04 4.64
C LEU A 119 -10.95 1.08 3.55
N THR A 120 -10.43 -0.15 3.53
CA THR A 120 -10.78 -1.16 2.51
C THR A 120 -12.27 -1.51 2.56
N ALA A 121 -12.81 -1.72 3.76
CA ALA A 121 -14.23 -2.05 3.95
C ALA A 121 -15.13 -0.89 3.47
N ARG A 122 -14.86 0.34 3.93
CA ARG A 122 -15.62 1.53 3.53
C ARG A 122 -15.55 1.80 2.03
N SER A 123 -14.35 1.68 1.44
CA SER A 123 -14.15 1.85 -0.01
C SER A 123 -14.98 0.85 -0.82
N SER A 124 -14.98 -0.41 -0.40
CA SER A 124 -15.75 -1.48 -1.07
C SER A 124 -17.25 -1.21 -1.03
N VAL A 125 -17.77 -0.78 0.12
CA VAL A 125 -19.19 -0.42 0.26
C VAL A 125 -19.54 0.80 -0.58
N ALA A 126 -18.71 1.86 -0.57
CA ALA A 126 -18.93 3.06 -1.36
C ALA A 126 -18.95 2.77 -2.87
N ILE A 127 -18.05 1.90 -3.35
CA ILE A 127 -18.06 1.46 -4.75
C ILE A 127 -19.32 0.63 -5.06
N MET A 128 -19.71 -0.28 -4.16
CA MET A 128 -20.90 -1.10 -4.35
C MET A 128 -22.19 -0.25 -4.41
N GLN A 129 -22.28 0.79 -3.60
CA GLN A 129 -23.41 1.74 -3.64
C GLN A 129 -23.54 2.41 -5.01
N ASN A 130 -22.42 2.84 -5.60
CA ASN A 130 -22.40 3.39 -6.96
C ASN A 130 -22.88 2.37 -8.00
N ILE A 131 -22.41 1.12 -7.91
CA ILE A 131 -22.81 0.05 -8.82
C ILE A 131 -24.31 -0.23 -8.75
N VAL A 132 -24.88 -0.34 -7.55
CA VAL A 132 -26.33 -0.59 -7.35
C VAL A 132 -27.18 0.55 -7.92
N GLN A 133 -26.67 1.79 -7.87
CA GLN A 133 -27.31 2.96 -8.47
C GLN A 133 -27.10 3.08 -9.98
N LYS A 134 -26.47 2.08 -10.62
CA LYS A 134 -26.08 2.08 -12.03
C LYS A 134 -25.06 3.17 -12.40
N ASN A 135 -24.35 3.71 -11.41
CA ASN A 135 -23.22 4.60 -11.63
C ASN A 135 -21.94 3.77 -11.74
N TYR A 136 -21.68 3.18 -12.91
CA TYR A 136 -20.45 2.45 -13.16
C TYR A 136 -20.09 2.51 -14.65
N VAL A 137 -18.82 2.28 -14.96
CA VAL A 137 -18.33 2.16 -16.34
C VAL A 137 -18.11 0.67 -16.65
N VAL A 138 -18.61 0.22 -17.80
CA VAL A 138 -18.46 -1.17 -18.25
C VAL A 138 -16.99 -1.46 -18.56
N GLY A 139 -16.53 -2.65 -18.16
CA GLY A 139 -15.15 -3.11 -18.37
C GLY A 139 -14.28 -2.97 -17.12
N PHE A 140 -12.98 -3.24 -17.28
CA PHE A 140 -12.02 -3.07 -16.19
C PHE A 140 -11.82 -1.58 -15.88
N GLN A 141 -11.91 -1.22 -14.60
CA GLN A 141 -11.70 0.14 -14.13
C GLN A 141 -10.93 0.14 -12.81
N THR A 142 -10.08 1.15 -12.63
CA THR A 142 -9.60 1.53 -11.30
C THR A 142 -10.60 2.51 -10.66
N PRO A 143 -10.63 2.64 -9.32
CA PRO A 143 -11.54 3.60 -8.68
C PRO A 143 -11.35 5.04 -9.16
N SER A 144 -10.11 5.45 -9.43
CA SER A 144 -9.79 6.79 -9.94
C SER A 144 -10.26 7.01 -11.38
N LEU A 145 -10.28 5.99 -12.23
CA LEU A 145 -10.85 6.08 -13.58
C LEU A 145 -12.38 6.08 -13.54
N ALA A 146 -12.99 5.29 -12.67
CA ALA A 146 -14.46 5.19 -12.57
C ALA A 146 -15.11 6.40 -11.91
N TYR A 147 -14.49 6.96 -10.86
CA TYR A 147 -15.12 7.95 -9.98
C TYR A 147 -14.26 9.21 -9.75
N GLY A 148 -13.09 9.30 -10.40
CA GLY A 148 -12.16 10.42 -10.28
C GLY A 148 -11.15 10.27 -9.13
N PRO A 149 -10.06 11.07 -9.16
CA PRO A 149 -8.96 10.97 -8.19
C PRO A 149 -9.36 11.36 -6.76
N ASP A 150 -10.45 12.12 -6.60
CA ASP A 150 -10.95 12.60 -5.31
C ASP A 150 -12.00 11.68 -4.69
N PHE A 151 -12.35 10.54 -5.33
CA PHE A 151 -13.30 9.57 -4.78
C PHE A 151 -12.96 9.15 -3.34
N VAL A 152 -11.67 8.94 -3.05
CA VAL A 152 -11.21 8.57 -1.71
C VAL A 152 -11.54 9.60 -0.65
N LEU A 153 -11.65 10.89 -1.01
CA LEU A 153 -12.00 11.97 -0.08
C LEU A 153 -13.49 11.94 0.33
N GLN A 154 -14.32 11.16 -0.37
CA GLN A 154 -15.72 10.91 0.01
C GLN A 154 -15.82 9.87 1.14
N ILE A 155 -14.73 9.15 1.43
CA ILE A 155 -14.69 8.14 2.47
C ILE A 155 -14.36 8.83 3.80
N ASP A 156 -15.26 8.69 4.76
CA ASP A 156 -15.10 9.25 6.10
C ASP A 156 -13.73 8.91 6.71
N GLY A 157 -13.08 9.93 7.26
CA GLY A 157 -11.74 9.87 7.85
C GLY A 157 -10.57 9.99 6.84
N CYS A 158 -10.83 10.21 5.56
CA CYS A 158 -9.79 10.48 4.56
C CYS A 158 -9.58 11.99 4.36
N GLU A 159 -8.33 12.43 4.43
CA GLU A 159 -7.94 13.84 4.33
C GLU A 159 -6.62 13.99 3.58
N ARG A 160 -6.58 14.92 2.60
CA ARG A 160 -5.38 15.29 1.85
C ARG A 160 -4.77 16.56 2.46
N TYR A 161 -3.45 16.60 2.59
CA TYR A 161 -2.70 17.73 3.13
C TYR A 161 -1.32 17.87 2.46
#